data_AF-A0A7Z7IRW2-F1
#
_entry.id   AF-A0A7Z7IRW2-F1
#
_cell.length_a   1.000
_cell.length_b   1.000
_cell.length_c   1.000
_cell.angle_alpha   90.00
_cell.angle_beta   90.00
_cell.angle_gamma   90.00
#
_symmetry.space_group_name_H-M   'P 1'
#
loop_
_entity.id
_entity.type
_entity.pdbx_description
1 polymer ?
#
loop_
_entity_poly.entity_id
_entity_poly.type
_entity_poly.pdbx_seq_one_letter_code
_entity_poly.pdbx_strand_id
1 'polypeptide(L)'
;MSTIEMHEAAPDASAHHALPDPGEAVPRIALPTVGIFLAALTAFVLSTTGYISGWAPVWVTIPVNAAVTFVMFTVVHDASHYSISSTRWVNGLFGRLAWLFVGPVVAFPSFGYIHIQHHRHANDDDQDPDTFASHGKWWQLPLRWSLVEYFYLKYYLPRARAADPSKRLPRRCCCSP
;
A
#
# COMPACT_ATOMS: atom_id res chain seq x y z
N MET A 1 35.51 -49.50 -19.73
CA MET A 1 34.27 -48.99 -19.11
C MET A 1 34.67 -48.36 -17.78
N SER A 2 34.72 -47.03 -17.72
CA SER A 2 34.90 -46.27 -16.49
C SER A 2 33.85 -45.16 -16.52
N THR A 3 32.88 -45.23 -15.63
CA THR A 3 31.79 -44.26 -15.51
C THR A 3 32.29 -43.07 -14.71
N ILE A 4 32.40 -41.91 -15.36
CA ILE A 4 32.56 -40.63 -14.66
C ILE A 4 31.19 -40.26 -14.11
N GLU A 5 31.02 -40.34 -12.80
CA GLU A 5 29.87 -39.73 -12.13
C GLU A 5 30.02 -38.20 -12.17
N MET A 6 29.17 -37.55 -12.96
CA MET A 6 28.95 -36.11 -12.85
C MET A 6 28.04 -35.86 -11.66
N HIS A 7 28.64 -35.47 -10.53
CA HIS A 7 27.91 -34.91 -9.41
C HIS A 7 27.59 -33.45 -9.75
N GLU A 8 26.49 -33.23 -10.47
CA GLU A 8 25.94 -31.91 -10.72
C GLU A 8 25.30 -31.40 -9.42
N ALA A 9 26.09 -30.68 -8.63
CA ALA A 9 25.60 -29.98 -7.46
C ALA A 9 24.58 -28.93 -7.92
N ALA A 10 23.32 -29.13 -7.54
CA ALA A 10 22.25 -28.18 -7.79
C ALA A 10 22.63 -26.80 -7.23
N PRO A 11 22.39 -25.70 -7.97
CA PRO A 11 22.69 -24.36 -7.47
C PRO A 11 21.86 -24.09 -6.22
N ASP A 12 22.54 -23.66 -5.15
CA ASP A 12 21.94 -23.25 -3.89
C ASP A 12 20.96 -22.08 -4.13
N ALA A 13 19.67 -22.40 -4.17
CA ALA A 13 18.59 -21.48 -4.47
C ALA A 13 18.21 -20.54 -3.31
N SER A 14 19.07 -20.37 -2.28
CA SER A 14 18.66 -19.73 -1.02
C SER A 14 19.46 -18.50 -0.57
N ALA A 15 20.39 -17.99 -1.40
CA ALA A 15 21.04 -16.72 -1.09
C ALA A 15 20.15 -15.54 -1.54
N HIS A 16 19.20 -15.13 -0.70
CA HIS A 16 18.57 -13.81 -0.82
C HIS A 16 19.68 -12.76 -0.75
N HIS A 17 20.13 -12.28 -1.91
CA HIS A 17 21.11 -11.21 -1.98
C HIS A 17 20.45 -9.97 -1.37
N ALA A 18 20.90 -9.58 -0.17
CA ALA A 18 20.43 -8.36 0.45
C ALA A 18 20.73 -7.21 -0.51
N LEU A 19 19.72 -6.43 -0.86
CA LEU A 19 19.91 -5.26 -1.70
C LEU A 19 20.93 -4.33 -1.02
N PRO A 20 21.89 -3.76 -1.77
CA PRO A 20 22.80 -2.76 -1.24
C PRO A 20 22.02 -1.65 -0.53
N ASP A 21 22.51 -1.19 0.62
CA ASP A 21 21.88 -0.10 1.35
C ASP A 21 21.95 1.19 0.50
N PRO A 22 20.80 1.76 0.11
CA PRO A 22 20.78 2.99 -0.69
C PRO A 22 21.30 4.21 0.08
N GLY A 23 21.44 4.13 1.42
CA GLY A 23 21.93 5.23 2.25
C GLY A 23 20.91 6.33 2.51
N GLU A 24 19.66 6.15 2.10
CA GLU A 24 18.57 7.09 2.33
C GLU A 24 17.89 6.82 3.69
N ALA A 25 18.01 7.77 4.61
CA ALA A 25 17.35 7.70 5.90
C ALA A 25 15.89 8.17 5.82
N VAL A 26 15.00 7.51 6.57
CA VAL A 26 13.61 7.98 6.74
C VAL A 26 13.62 9.35 7.43
N PRO A 27 12.99 10.38 6.86
CA PRO A 27 12.99 11.72 7.43
C PRO A 27 12.21 11.77 8.75
N ARG A 28 12.44 12.81 9.56
CA ARG A 28 11.60 13.06 10.74
C ARG A 28 10.14 13.26 10.34
N ILE A 29 9.89 14.03 9.28
CA ILE A 29 8.59 14.22 8.62
C ILE A 29 8.84 14.48 7.13
N ALA A 30 8.14 13.77 6.25
CA ALA A 30 8.11 13.99 4.81
C ALA A 30 7.12 15.12 4.46
N LEU A 31 7.63 16.36 4.42
CA LEU A 31 6.82 17.54 4.10
C LEU A 31 6.03 17.43 2.78
N PRO A 32 6.55 16.84 1.68
CA PRO A 32 5.78 16.66 0.46
C PRO A 32 4.50 15.85 0.67
N THR A 33 4.59 14.69 1.34
CA THR A 33 3.43 13.82 1.61
C THR A 33 2.42 14.50 2.55
N VAL A 34 2.90 15.23 3.57
CA VAL A 34 2.02 16.04 4.44
C VAL A 34 1.32 17.14 3.65
N GLY A 35 2.03 17.79 2.73
CA GLY A 35 1.45 18.80 1.83
C GLY A 35 0.35 18.23 0.93
N ILE A 36 0.58 17.05 0.33
CA ILE A 36 -0.43 16.32 -0.46
C ILE A 36 -1.66 16.03 0.39
N PHE A 37 -1.48 15.50 1.60
CA PHE A 37 -2.58 15.20 2.51
C PHE A 37 -3.42 16.45 2.82
N LEU A 38 -2.77 17.54 3.23
CA LEU A 38 -3.48 18.77 3.61
C LEU A 38 -4.18 19.43 2.41
N ALA A 39 -3.54 19.45 1.24
CA ALA A 39 -4.13 19.99 0.03
C ALA A 39 -5.35 19.17 -0.42
N ALA A 40 -5.23 17.84 -0.43
CA ALA A 40 -6.32 16.94 -0.80
C ALA A 40 -7.49 17.02 0.20
N LEU A 41 -7.20 17.09 1.51
CA LEU A 41 -8.22 17.28 2.54
C LEU A 41 -8.95 18.61 2.38
N THR A 42 -8.21 19.69 2.10
CA THR A 42 -8.78 21.02 1.85
C THR A 42 -9.67 21.00 0.60
N ALA A 43 -9.18 20.41 -0.50
CA ALA A 43 -9.95 20.27 -1.73
C ALA A 43 -11.24 19.48 -1.53
N PHE A 44 -11.20 18.40 -0.76
CA PHE A 44 -12.38 17.62 -0.39
C PHE A 44 -13.41 18.44 0.36
N VAL A 45 -12.98 19.14 1.42
CA VAL A 45 -13.86 19.95 2.27
C VAL A 45 -14.50 21.08 1.44
N LEU A 46 -13.70 21.79 0.64
CA LEU A 46 -14.19 22.86 -0.23
C LEU A 46 -15.14 22.34 -1.31
N SER A 47 -14.78 21.26 -2.01
CA SER A 47 -15.61 20.66 -3.06
C SER A 47 -16.96 20.15 -2.53
N THR A 48 -16.92 19.47 -1.38
CA THR A 48 -18.11 18.88 -0.76
C THR A 48 -19.04 19.96 -0.18
N THR A 49 -18.47 20.96 0.51
CA THR A 49 -19.24 22.13 0.97
C THR A 49 -19.75 22.96 -0.23
N GLY A 50 -18.93 23.04 -1.28
CA GLY A 50 -19.25 23.44 -2.66
C GLY A 50 -20.61 22.97 -3.11
N TYR A 51 -20.72 21.65 -3.14
CA TYR A 51 -21.90 20.97 -3.64
C TYR A 51 -23.10 21.14 -2.70
N ILE A 52 -22.90 20.93 -1.39
CA ILE A 52 -23.97 20.98 -0.40
C ILE A 52 -24.61 22.37 -0.32
N SER A 53 -23.82 23.44 -0.40
CA SER A 53 -24.33 24.81 -0.36
C SER A 53 -24.81 25.33 -1.74
N GLY A 54 -24.78 24.49 -2.78
CA GLY A 54 -25.36 24.80 -4.11
C GLY A 54 -24.51 25.71 -5.01
N TRP A 55 -23.26 26.00 -4.65
CA TRP A 55 -22.35 26.88 -5.40
C TRP A 55 -21.39 26.12 -6.32
N ALA A 56 -21.22 24.81 -6.13
CA ALA A 56 -20.49 23.94 -7.05
C ALA A 56 -21.43 22.90 -7.69
N PRO A 57 -21.45 22.77 -9.03
CA PRO A 57 -22.26 21.76 -9.69
C PRO A 57 -21.61 20.37 -9.59
N VAL A 58 -22.44 19.33 -9.71
CA VAL A 58 -22.01 17.92 -9.59
C VAL A 58 -20.86 17.53 -10.53
N TRP A 59 -20.82 18.12 -11.74
CA TRP A 59 -19.79 17.84 -12.74
C TRP A 59 -18.41 18.41 -12.38
N VAL A 60 -18.32 19.34 -11.41
CA VAL A 60 -17.05 19.79 -10.82
C VAL A 60 -16.72 18.96 -9.58
N THR A 61 -17.71 18.72 -8.73
CA THR A 61 -17.53 18.02 -7.45
C THR A 61 -17.04 16.59 -7.64
N ILE A 62 -17.62 15.84 -8.59
CA ILE A 62 -17.25 14.44 -8.84
C ILE A 62 -15.77 14.33 -9.27
N PRO A 63 -15.29 15.02 -10.33
CA PRO A 63 -13.88 14.94 -10.71
C PRO A 63 -12.91 15.40 -9.62
N VAL A 64 -13.24 16.45 -8.87
CA VAL A 64 -12.38 16.91 -7.76
C VAL A 64 -12.27 15.85 -6.69
N ASN A 65 -13.38 15.24 -6.26
CA ASN A 65 -13.35 14.20 -5.23
C ASN A 65 -12.74 12.87 -5.74
N ALA A 66 -12.87 12.56 -7.03
CA ALA A 66 -12.13 11.47 -7.65
C ALA A 66 -10.62 11.72 -7.61
N ALA A 67 -10.18 12.94 -7.93
CA ALA A 67 -8.77 13.34 -7.82
C ALA A 67 -8.26 13.28 -6.37
N VAL A 68 -9.05 13.76 -5.40
CA VAL A 68 -8.76 13.62 -3.96
C VAL A 68 -8.53 12.16 -3.59
N THR A 69 -9.44 11.27 -4.00
CA THR A 69 -9.33 9.83 -3.71
C THR A 69 -8.04 9.26 -4.26
N PHE A 70 -7.71 9.60 -5.52
CA PHE A 70 -6.48 9.17 -6.17
C PHE A 70 -5.22 9.66 -5.45
N VAL A 71 -5.13 10.94 -5.09
CA VAL A 71 -3.92 11.47 -4.41
C VAL A 71 -3.82 11.07 -2.94
N MET A 72 -4.95 10.81 -2.27
CA MET A 72 -4.93 10.24 -0.92
C MET A 72 -4.35 8.83 -0.89
N PHE A 73 -4.44 8.08 -1.99
CA PHE A 73 -3.76 6.81 -2.12
C PHE A 73 -2.23 6.97 -2.00
N THR A 74 -1.64 8.06 -2.48
CA THR A 74 -0.20 8.36 -2.27
C THR A 74 0.14 8.46 -0.78
N VAL A 75 -0.71 9.13 0.01
CA VAL A 75 -0.50 9.26 1.47
C VAL A 75 -0.63 7.89 2.15
N VAL A 76 -1.60 7.07 1.74
CA VAL A 76 -1.79 5.70 2.23
C VAL A 76 -0.59 4.82 1.89
N HIS A 77 -0.09 4.92 0.66
CA HIS A 77 1.08 4.19 0.16
C HIS A 77 2.31 4.50 1.03
N ASP A 78 2.64 5.78 1.18
CA ASP A 78 3.79 6.22 1.98
C ASP A 78 3.65 5.81 3.46
N ALA A 79 2.45 5.94 4.02
CA ALA A 79 2.17 5.47 5.38
C ALA A 79 2.36 3.95 5.53
N SER A 80 2.00 3.17 4.51
CA SER A 80 2.16 1.70 4.49
C SER A 80 3.63 1.28 4.45
N HIS A 81 4.47 2.09 3.82
CA HIS A 81 5.93 1.94 3.82
C HIS A 81 6.63 2.53 5.05
N TYR A 82 5.90 3.20 5.95
CA TYR A 82 6.45 3.97 7.06
C TYR A 82 7.45 5.06 6.62
N SER A 83 7.25 5.65 5.43
CA SER A 83 8.16 6.66 4.86
C SER A 83 7.75 8.11 5.18
N ILE A 84 6.58 8.34 5.78
CA ILE A 84 6.13 9.70 6.16
C ILE A 84 6.96 10.25 7.32
N SER A 85 7.34 9.40 8.28
CA SER A 85 8.07 9.83 9.48
C SER A 85 8.87 8.70 10.10
N SER A 86 10.03 9.01 10.66
CA SER A 86 10.76 8.10 11.55
C SER A 86 9.98 7.74 12.83
N THR A 87 8.93 8.50 13.16
CA THR A 87 8.03 8.21 14.29
C THR A 87 6.86 7.33 13.84
N ARG A 88 6.86 6.06 14.28
CA ARG A 88 5.93 5.02 13.79
C ARG A 88 4.45 5.38 13.89
N TRP A 89 4.01 5.98 14.99
CA TRP A 89 2.59 6.31 15.18
C TRP A 89 2.10 7.41 14.22
N VAL A 90 2.98 8.30 13.77
CA VAL A 90 2.66 9.37 12.82
C VAL A 90 2.23 8.76 11.48
N ASN A 91 2.98 7.80 10.95
CA ASN A 91 2.60 7.05 9.76
C ASN A 91 1.23 6.37 9.93
N GLY A 92 1.01 5.72 11.08
CA GLY A 92 -0.25 5.07 11.39
C GLY A 92 -1.43 6.04 11.43
N LEU A 93 -1.23 7.26 11.93
CA LEU A 93 -2.24 8.32 11.96
C LEU A 93 -2.58 8.79 10.55
N PHE A 94 -1.57 9.24 9.77
CA PHE A 94 -1.78 9.71 8.40
C PHE A 94 -2.41 8.63 7.53
N GLY A 95 -1.92 7.39 7.63
CA GLY A 95 -2.48 6.25 6.91
C GLY A 95 -3.96 6.04 7.21
N ARG A 96 -4.36 6.03 8.49
CA ARG A 96 -5.77 5.88 8.89
C ARG A 96 -6.65 7.04 8.44
N LEU A 97 -6.15 8.28 8.52
CA LEU A 97 -6.91 9.46 8.10
C LEU A 97 -7.11 9.49 6.57
N ALA A 98 -6.05 9.21 5.80
CA ALA A 98 -6.13 9.15 4.35
C ALA A 98 -6.97 7.95 3.85
N TRP A 99 -6.92 6.84 4.58
CA TRP A 99 -7.67 5.63 4.22
C TRP A 99 -9.19 5.81 4.22
N LEU A 100 -9.72 6.76 5.00
CA LEU A 100 -11.15 7.13 4.98
C LEU A 100 -11.64 7.55 3.59
N PHE A 101 -10.74 8.02 2.73
CA PHE A 101 -11.06 8.45 1.36
C PHE A 101 -10.89 7.34 0.33
N VAL A 102 -10.17 6.27 0.67
CA VAL A 102 -9.67 5.27 -0.29
C VAL A 102 -10.41 3.94 -0.16
N GLY A 103 -10.50 3.40 1.06
CA GLY A 103 -10.99 2.05 1.29
C GLY A 103 -12.04 2.00 2.39
N PRO A 104 -13.33 1.89 2.05
CA PRO A 104 -14.41 1.87 3.04
C PRO A 104 -14.53 0.55 3.82
N VAL A 105 -14.00 -0.57 3.32
CA VAL A 105 -14.26 -1.90 3.90
C VAL A 105 -13.06 -2.47 4.66
N VAL A 106 -11.89 -2.51 4.03
CA VAL A 106 -10.68 -3.07 4.65
C VAL A 106 -10.12 -2.06 5.64
N ALA A 107 -9.54 -2.48 6.76
CA ALA A 107 -8.88 -1.56 7.68
C ALA A 107 -7.46 -1.20 7.17
N PHE A 108 -7.01 0.04 7.36
CA PHE A 108 -5.66 0.49 6.96
C PHE A 108 -4.51 -0.48 7.36
N PRO A 109 -4.43 -1.03 8.59
CA PRO A 109 -3.37 -1.98 8.93
C PRO A 109 -3.40 -3.27 8.09
N SER A 110 -4.60 -3.73 7.72
CA SER A 110 -4.79 -4.87 6.83
C SER A 110 -4.32 -4.54 5.43
N PHE A 111 -4.69 -3.37 4.90
CA PHE A 111 -4.18 -2.89 3.62
C PHE A 111 -2.65 -2.75 3.63
N GLY A 112 -2.06 -2.16 4.66
CA GLY A 112 -0.60 -2.05 4.75
C GLY A 112 0.12 -3.41 4.73
N TYR A 113 -0.48 -4.47 5.31
CA TYR A 113 0.04 -5.83 5.14
C TYR A 113 -0.08 -6.33 3.70
N ILE A 114 -1.25 -6.17 3.08
CA ILE A 114 -1.53 -6.59 1.69
C ILE A 114 -0.58 -5.88 0.73
N HIS A 115 -0.43 -4.57 0.87
CA HIS A 115 0.48 -3.73 0.07
C HIS A 115 1.93 -4.21 0.12
N ILE A 116 2.41 -4.59 1.32
CA ILE A 116 3.76 -5.17 1.45
C ILE A 116 3.84 -6.58 0.84
N GLN A 117 2.75 -7.36 0.82
CA GLN A 117 2.73 -8.63 0.09
C GLN A 117 2.75 -8.43 -1.42
N HIS A 118 2.06 -7.40 -1.93
CA HIS A 118 2.17 -6.98 -3.34
C HIS A 118 3.63 -6.69 -3.69
N HIS A 119 4.30 -5.76 -2.98
CA HIS A 119 5.70 -5.45 -3.27
C HIS A 119 6.65 -6.65 -3.15
N ARG A 120 6.36 -7.61 -2.26
CA ARG A 120 7.17 -8.83 -2.11
C ARG A 120 7.02 -9.80 -3.28
N HIS A 121 5.82 -9.88 -3.86
CA HIS A 121 5.48 -10.84 -4.91
C HIS A 121 5.00 -10.13 -6.19
N ALA A 122 5.48 -8.92 -6.45
CA ALA A 122 4.93 -8.08 -7.51
C ALA A 122 5.08 -8.78 -8.87
N ASN A 123 3.98 -8.88 -9.62
CA ASN A 123 3.89 -9.60 -10.90
C ASN A 123 4.05 -11.13 -10.80
N ASP A 124 3.92 -11.71 -9.61
CA ASP A 124 3.71 -13.14 -9.43
C ASP A 124 2.20 -13.44 -9.55
N ASP A 125 1.81 -14.15 -10.61
CA ASP A 125 0.41 -14.44 -10.91
C ASP A 125 -0.34 -15.14 -9.76
N ASP A 126 0.35 -15.92 -8.93
CA ASP A 126 -0.24 -16.72 -7.88
C ASP A 126 -0.21 -16.03 -6.50
N GLN A 127 0.87 -15.28 -6.22
CA GLN A 127 1.14 -14.77 -4.87
C GLN A 127 0.86 -13.27 -4.69
N ASP A 128 0.79 -12.52 -5.78
CA ASP A 128 0.46 -11.10 -5.76
C ASP A 128 -1.03 -10.89 -5.39
N PRO A 129 -1.34 -10.24 -4.25
CA PRO A 129 -2.73 -9.91 -3.92
C PRO A 129 -3.42 -9.00 -4.94
N ASP A 130 -2.68 -8.28 -5.78
CA ASP A 130 -3.22 -7.34 -6.76
C ASP A 130 -3.58 -7.99 -8.10
N THR A 131 -3.23 -9.28 -8.32
CA THR A 131 -3.57 -10.02 -9.55
C THR A 131 -5.06 -9.91 -9.87
N PHE A 132 -5.94 -9.92 -8.87
CA PHE A 132 -7.38 -9.76 -9.13
C PHE A 132 -7.72 -8.42 -9.79
N ALA A 133 -7.07 -7.32 -9.40
CA ALA A 133 -7.34 -5.98 -9.91
C ALA A 133 -6.59 -5.66 -11.22
N SER A 134 -5.44 -6.31 -11.46
CA SER A 134 -4.58 -6.06 -12.62
C SER A 134 -4.81 -7.03 -13.78
N HIS A 135 -5.21 -8.28 -13.52
CA HIS A 135 -5.37 -9.29 -14.54
C HIS A 135 -6.84 -9.48 -14.95
N GLY A 136 -7.08 -9.36 -16.25
CA GLY A 136 -8.39 -9.59 -16.85
C GLY A 136 -8.51 -8.98 -18.22
N LYS A 137 -9.60 -9.29 -18.92
CA LYS A 137 -9.94 -8.56 -20.14
C LYS A 137 -10.27 -7.13 -19.74
N TRP A 138 -9.88 -6.14 -20.55
CA TRP A 138 -10.05 -4.71 -20.23
C TRP A 138 -11.49 -4.33 -19.81
N TRP A 139 -12.50 -4.98 -20.40
CA TRP A 139 -13.91 -4.75 -20.08
C TRP A 139 -14.35 -5.33 -18.72
N GLN A 140 -13.60 -6.28 -18.16
CA GLN A 140 -13.85 -6.84 -16.83
C GLN A 140 -13.26 -5.96 -15.72
N LEU A 141 -12.23 -5.17 -16.03
CA LEU A 141 -11.47 -4.40 -15.04
C LEU A 141 -12.35 -3.46 -14.21
N PRO A 142 -13.30 -2.69 -14.77
CA PRO A 142 -14.18 -1.84 -13.97
C PRO A 142 -14.97 -2.59 -12.90
N LEU A 143 -15.45 -3.79 -13.22
CA LEU A 143 -16.17 -4.65 -12.27
C LEU A 143 -15.22 -5.28 -11.24
N ARG A 144 -13.98 -5.57 -11.62
CA ARG A 144 -12.98 -6.12 -10.71
C ARG A 144 -12.51 -5.05 -9.73
N TRP A 145 -12.31 -3.82 -10.18
CA TRP A 145 -11.96 -2.70 -9.31
C TRP A 145 -13.04 -2.44 -8.25
N SER A 146 -14.32 -2.52 -8.60
CA SER A 146 -15.41 -2.35 -7.61
C SER A 146 -15.51 -3.48 -6.59
N LEU A 147 -14.88 -4.63 -6.85
CA LEU A 147 -14.85 -5.80 -5.97
C LEU A 147 -13.50 -6.01 -5.27
N VAL A 148 -12.52 -5.12 -5.48
CA VAL A 148 -11.14 -5.36 -5.03
C VAL A 148 -11.04 -5.56 -3.52
N GLU A 149 -11.79 -4.80 -2.72
CA GLU A 149 -11.76 -4.92 -1.25
C GLU A 149 -12.28 -6.28 -0.75
N TYR A 150 -13.24 -6.88 -1.46
CA TYR A 150 -13.69 -8.23 -1.13
C TYR A 150 -12.57 -9.27 -1.35
N PHE A 151 -11.81 -9.14 -2.44
CA PHE A 151 -10.68 -10.03 -2.71
C PHE A 151 -9.52 -9.81 -1.75
N TYR A 152 -9.27 -8.56 -1.36
CA TYR A 152 -8.32 -8.22 -0.29
C TYR A 152 -8.71 -8.84 1.05
N LEU A 153 -9.99 -8.81 1.43
CA LEU A 153 -10.47 -9.52 2.63
C LEU A 153 -10.22 -11.03 2.52
N LYS A 154 -10.59 -11.64 1.39
CA LYS A 154 -10.37 -13.08 1.13
C LYS A 154 -8.89 -13.45 1.23
N TYR A 155 -7.99 -12.60 0.73
CA TYR A 155 -6.55 -12.80 0.82
C TYR A 155 -6.03 -12.66 2.25
N TYR A 156 -6.52 -11.66 2.98
CA TYR A 156 -6.03 -11.27 4.30
C TYR A 156 -6.51 -12.18 5.43
N LEU A 157 -7.78 -12.60 5.45
CA LEU A 157 -8.39 -13.31 6.57
C LEU A 157 -7.61 -14.59 7.00
N PRO A 158 -7.16 -15.46 6.08
CA PRO A 158 -6.33 -16.61 6.45
C PRO A 158 -4.95 -16.22 7.03
N ARG A 159 -4.47 -15.02 6.71
CA ARG A 159 -3.15 -14.50 7.08
C ARG A 159 -3.18 -13.53 8.26
N ALA A 160 -4.36 -13.20 8.80
CA ALA A 160 -4.54 -12.19 9.83
C ALA A 160 -3.66 -12.42 11.07
N ARG A 161 -3.48 -13.68 11.48
CA ARG A 161 -2.62 -14.04 12.63
C ARG A 161 -1.14 -13.75 12.38
N ALA A 162 -0.66 -13.94 11.16
CA ALA A 162 0.72 -13.65 10.76
C ALA A 162 0.94 -12.15 10.44
N ALA A 163 -0.15 -11.46 10.10
CA ALA A 163 -0.16 -10.02 9.84
C ALA A 163 -0.16 -9.17 11.13
N ASP A 164 -0.41 -9.77 12.30
CA ASP A 164 -0.51 -9.09 13.59
C ASP A 164 0.79 -8.32 13.93
N PRO A 165 0.74 -6.97 13.98
CA PRO A 165 1.90 -6.16 14.31
C PRO A 165 2.42 -6.38 15.73
N SER A 166 1.58 -6.80 16.68
CA SER A 166 1.97 -7.05 18.07
C SER A 166 2.88 -8.28 18.20
N LYS A 167 2.83 -9.19 17.22
CA LYS A 167 3.64 -10.41 17.17
C LYS A 167 4.95 -10.23 16.41
N ARG A 168 5.13 -9.12 15.70
CA ARG A 168 6.44 -8.76 15.15
C ARG A 168 7.29 -8.27 16.31
N LEU A 169 8.27 -9.08 16.71
CA LEU A 169 9.36 -8.65 17.59
C LEU A 169 9.80 -7.25 17.16
N PRO A 170 10.03 -6.32 18.10
CA PRO A 170 10.60 -5.03 17.77
C PRO A 170 11.98 -5.30 17.17
N ARG A 171 12.03 -5.42 15.84
CA ARG A 171 13.27 -5.23 15.12
C ARG A 171 13.63 -3.79 15.44
N ARG A 172 14.60 -3.62 16.35
CA ARG A 172 15.25 -2.34 16.59
C ARG A 172 15.46 -1.77 15.19
N CYS A 173 14.79 -0.65 14.89
CA CYS A 173 15.18 0.13 13.74
C CYS A 173 16.70 0.23 13.83
N CYS A 174 17.42 -0.11 12.76
CA CYS A 174 18.85 0.13 12.65
C CYS A 174 19.05 1.65 12.69
N CYS A 175 18.95 2.22 13.88
CA CYS A 175 19.44 3.52 14.26
C CYS A 175 20.61 3.19 15.18
N SER A 176 21.75 2.88 14.57
CA SER A 176 23.04 3.06 15.23
C SER A 176 23.67 4.32 14.65
N PRO A 177 24.38 5.10 15.49
CA PRO A 177 24.85 6.45 15.19
C PRO A 177 25.89 6.51 14.07
#